data_AF-A0A0A9VZ72-F1
#
_entry.id   AF-A0A0A9VZ72-F1
#
_cell.length_a   1.000
_cell.length_b   1.000
_cell.length_c   1.000
_cell.angle_alpha   90.00
_cell.angle_beta   90.00
_cell.angle_gamma   90.00
#
_symmetry.space_group_name_H-M   'P 1'
#
loop_
_entity.id
_entity.type
_entity.pdbx_description
1 polymer ?
#
loop_
_entity_poly.entity_id
_entity_poly.type
_entity_poly.pdbx_seq_one_letter_code
_entity_poly.pdbx_strand_id
1 'polypeptide(L)'
;QLYRKANRHLDAAKIMFQLAEKESKKRIKPVRIKKLFVLAALLVEDYQNLRNIATGDKSSDFMDNADGVDFKVVDGAWRGAEAYHFLMLAQRQLYEGHFVEAVMTSLSLKAYEDIIPIEEIYCLIALASINAKIFGTASKAFMKLESIETFAESVREQYAELAMQVFTNHPPKDPRGVFISCHTCSSPLPSWSGVCPGCESRYPVCIVSGRPLMNLTSAWTCKSCKHSASYSDIGVKQHCPLCHSSARL
;
A
#
# COMPACT_ATOMS: atom_id res chain seq x y z
N GLN A 1 24.56 5.95 -12.90
CA GLN A 1 25.72 5.92 -11.98
C GLN A 1 26.43 7.28 -11.86
N LEU A 2 26.43 8.14 -12.89
CA LEU A 2 27.06 9.48 -12.86
C LEU A 2 26.51 10.43 -11.77
N TYR A 3 25.18 10.55 -11.62
CA TYR A 3 24.59 11.51 -10.66
C TYR A 3 24.80 11.16 -9.17
N ARG A 4 24.83 9.86 -8.81
CA ARG A 4 25.18 9.42 -7.44
C ARG A 4 26.62 9.77 -7.07
N LYS A 5 27.55 9.70 -8.04
CA LYS A 5 28.95 10.07 -7.83
C LYS A 5 29.17 11.58 -7.71
N ALA A 6 28.19 12.39 -8.08
CA ALA A 6 28.23 13.84 -8.03
C ALA A 6 27.38 14.43 -6.89
N ASN A 7 27.01 13.65 -5.87
CA ASN A 7 26.11 14.04 -4.77
C ASN A 7 24.72 14.57 -5.21
N ARG A 8 24.29 14.30 -6.45
CA ARG A 8 22.97 14.70 -6.98
C ARG A 8 21.93 13.61 -6.75
N HIS A 9 21.74 13.24 -5.49
CA HIS A 9 20.85 12.16 -5.07
C HIS A 9 19.37 12.43 -5.42
N LEU A 10 18.90 13.65 -5.19
CA LEU A 10 17.51 14.04 -5.48
C LEU A 10 17.21 14.07 -6.98
N ASP A 11 18.13 14.57 -7.81
CA ASP A 11 17.94 14.56 -9.27
C ASP A 11 17.90 13.13 -9.81
N ALA A 12 18.77 12.26 -9.29
CA ALA A 12 18.73 10.84 -9.62
C ALA A 12 17.39 10.21 -9.18
N ALA A 13 16.87 10.57 -8.00
CA ALA A 13 15.57 10.08 -7.52
C ALA A 13 14.43 10.53 -8.44
N LYS A 14 14.38 11.81 -8.83
CA LYS A 14 13.38 12.37 -9.75
C LYS A 14 13.34 11.61 -11.08
N ILE A 15 14.51 11.35 -11.68
CA ILE A 15 14.61 10.57 -12.92
C ILE A 15 14.09 9.14 -12.72
N MET A 16 14.40 8.52 -11.58
CA MET A 16 13.93 7.17 -11.27
C MET A 16 12.42 7.11 -11.05
N PHE A 17 11.82 8.10 -10.38
CA PHE A 17 10.36 8.21 -10.24
C PHE A 17 9.67 8.38 -11.58
N GLN A 18 10.15 9.29 -12.44
CA GLN A 18 9.61 9.47 -13.79
C GLN A 18 9.69 8.18 -14.63
N LEU A 19 10.80 7.45 -14.50
CA LEU A 19 10.94 6.16 -15.17
C LEU A 19 9.95 5.12 -14.62
N ALA A 20 9.75 5.08 -13.30
CA ALA A 20 8.77 4.19 -12.67
C ALA A 20 7.34 4.50 -13.14
N GLU A 21 6.96 5.78 -13.21
CA GLU A 21 5.66 6.24 -13.72
C GLU A 21 5.46 5.97 -15.22
N LYS A 22 6.54 6.02 -16.01
CA LYS A 22 6.46 5.65 -17.43
C LYS A 22 6.27 4.15 -17.61
N GLU A 23 6.94 3.34 -16.79
CA GLU A 23 6.81 1.88 -16.83
C GLU A 23 5.48 1.41 -16.23
N SER A 24 4.92 2.11 -15.23
CA SER A 24 3.60 1.78 -14.65
C SER A 24 2.48 1.85 -15.68
N LYS A 25 2.53 2.83 -16.59
CA LYS A 25 1.59 2.94 -17.71
C LYS A 25 1.56 1.72 -18.63
N LYS A 26 2.65 0.93 -18.67
CA LYS A 26 2.73 -0.29 -19.49
C LYS A 26 2.08 -1.51 -18.85
N ARG A 27 1.83 -1.51 -17.52
CA ARG A 27 1.11 -2.56 -16.77
C ARG A 27 1.65 -4.00 -16.86
N ILE A 28 2.84 -4.26 -17.42
CA ILE A 28 3.30 -5.64 -17.68
C ILE A 28 4.23 -6.21 -16.59
N LYS A 29 4.98 -5.38 -15.84
CA LYS A 29 6.07 -5.86 -14.96
C LYS A 29 6.05 -5.22 -13.56
N PRO A 30 5.10 -5.60 -12.68
CA PRO A 30 4.95 -4.99 -11.35
C PRO A 30 6.21 -5.10 -10.48
N VAL A 31 6.95 -6.22 -10.56
CA VAL A 31 8.24 -6.40 -9.87
C VAL A 31 9.26 -5.33 -10.29
N ARG A 32 9.33 -5.02 -11.60
CA ARG A 32 10.27 -4.02 -12.12
C ARG A 32 9.86 -2.63 -11.66
N ILE A 33 8.57 -2.31 -11.72
CA ILE A 33 8.03 -1.02 -11.29
C ILE A 33 8.32 -0.79 -9.80
N LYS A 34 8.02 -1.79 -8.94
CA LYS A 34 8.39 -1.74 -7.52
C LYS A 34 9.88 -1.50 -7.32
N LYS A 35 10.75 -2.23 -8.02
CA LYS A 35 12.21 -2.04 -7.91
C LYS A 35 12.66 -0.62 -8.28
N LEU A 36 12.04 0.01 -9.30
CA LEU A 36 12.33 1.39 -9.67
C LEU A 36 11.93 2.37 -8.55
N PHE A 37 10.72 2.21 -7.99
CA PHE A 37 10.28 3.02 -6.85
C PHE A 37 11.17 2.82 -5.61
N VAL A 38 11.56 1.58 -5.29
CA VAL A 38 12.47 1.30 -4.17
C VAL A 38 13.83 1.98 -4.39
N LEU A 39 14.38 1.91 -5.60
CA LEU A 39 15.65 2.57 -5.92
C LEU A 39 15.56 4.11 -5.82
N ALA A 40 14.43 4.68 -6.21
CA ALA A 40 14.16 6.12 -6.07
C ALA A 40 14.04 6.51 -4.59
N ALA A 41 13.30 5.75 -3.80
CA ALA A 41 13.14 6.00 -2.37
C ALA A 41 14.47 5.88 -1.60
N LEU A 42 15.29 4.87 -1.90
CA LEU A 42 16.62 4.73 -1.30
C LEU A 42 17.54 5.92 -1.62
N LEU A 43 17.43 6.52 -2.81
CA LEU A 43 18.18 7.73 -3.15
C LEU A 43 17.76 8.94 -2.30
N VAL A 44 16.47 9.03 -1.99
CA VAL A 44 15.93 10.07 -1.10
C VAL A 44 16.42 9.85 0.33
N GLU A 45 16.41 8.61 0.83
CA GLU A 45 16.95 8.26 2.15
C GLU A 45 18.45 8.57 2.24
N ASP A 46 19.24 8.23 1.21
CA ASP A 46 20.67 8.55 1.15
C ASP A 46 20.91 10.07 1.26
N TYR A 47 20.09 10.87 0.54
CA TYR A 47 20.14 12.33 0.64
C TYR A 47 19.82 12.83 2.05
N GLN A 48 18.75 12.31 2.67
CA GLN A 48 18.37 12.70 4.04
C GLN A 48 19.46 12.34 5.05
N ASN A 49 20.08 11.15 4.92
CA ASN A 49 21.17 10.73 5.80
C ASN A 49 22.40 11.63 5.64
N LEU A 50 22.80 11.96 4.41
CA LEU A 50 23.90 12.90 4.14
C LEU A 50 23.61 14.29 4.70
N ARG A 51 22.37 14.77 4.55
CA ARG A 51 21.93 16.05 5.12
C ARG A 51 22.01 16.04 6.65
N ASN A 52 21.49 14.99 7.30
CA ASN A 52 21.49 14.86 8.76
C ASN A 52 22.92 14.78 9.34
N ILE A 53 23.84 14.12 8.64
CA ILE A 53 25.27 14.09 9.02
C ILE A 53 25.90 15.48 8.88
N ALA A 54 25.59 16.21 7.81
CA ALA A 54 26.11 17.56 7.58
C ALA A 54 25.57 18.59 8.59
N THR A 55 24.34 18.42 9.09
CA THR A 55 23.69 19.35 10.02
C THR A 55 23.92 19.06 11.51
N GLY A 56 24.65 17.99 11.85
CA GLY A 56 25.14 17.69 13.21
C GLY A 56 24.20 18.07 14.36
N ASP A 57 23.21 17.23 14.65
CA ASP A 57 22.35 17.24 15.86
C ASP A 57 21.81 18.61 16.36
N LYS A 58 21.70 19.61 15.48
CA LYS A 58 20.97 20.85 15.76
C LYS A 58 19.56 20.71 15.22
N SER A 59 18.68 20.25 16.11
CA SER A 59 17.24 20.31 15.93
C SER A 59 16.76 21.73 15.61
N SER A 60 15.84 21.80 14.65
CA SER A 60 14.62 22.63 14.65
C SER A 60 14.61 24.09 14.17
N ASP A 61 15.47 24.58 13.27
CA ASP A 61 15.20 25.93 12.70
C ASP A 61 15.75 26.31 11.31
N PHE A 62 16.10 25.34 10.44
CA PHE A 62 16.48 25.66 9.05
C PHE A 62 15.46 25.07 8.07
N MET A 63 14.25 25.60 8.15
CA MET A 63 13.20 25.37 7.16
C MET A 63 13.15 26.55 6.19
N ASP A 64 14.29 26.91 5.57
CA ASP A 64 14.30 27.93 4.53
C ASP A 64 15.35 27.56 3.47
N ASN A 65 14.89 27.43 2.22
CA ASN A 65 15.66 27.13 0.99
C ASN A 65 15.74 25.67 0.49
N ALA A 66 14.87 24.75 0.92
CA ALA A 66 14.57 23.58 0.07
C ALA A 66 13.35 23.93 -0.79
N ASP A 67 13.54 24.09 -2.10
CA ASP A 67 12.46 24.27 -3.07
C ASP A 67 11.29 23.33 -2.72
N GLY A 68 10.05 23.83 -2.60
CA GLY A 68 8.90 23.03 -2.15
C GLY A 68 8.63 21.76 -2.98
N VAL A 69 9.26 21.63 -4.14
CA VAL A 69 9.30 20.42 -4.98
C VAL A 69 10.11 19.29 -4.34
N ASP A 70 11.22 19.59 -3.66
CA ASP A 70 12.07 18.59 -2.99
C ASP A 70 11.40 18.05 -1.72
N PHE A 71 10.57 18.85 -1.03
CA PHE A 71 9.79 18.37 0.11
C PHE A 71 8.75 17.31 -0.30
N LYS A 72 8.05 17.48 -1.43
CA LYS A 72 7.10 16.46 -1.95
C LYS A 72 7.76 15.20 -2.49
N VAL A 73 9.02 15.28 -2.91
CA VAL A 73 9.80 14.10 -3.34
C VAL A 73 10.30 13.33 -2.12
N VAL A 74 10.58 14.05 -1.03
CA VAL A 74 10.96 13.51 0.27
C VAL A 74 9.77 12.87 0.98
N ASP A 75 8.64 13.58 1.02
CA ASP A 75 7.39 13.13 1.62
C ASP A 75 6.66 12.15 0.68
N GLY A 76 6.54 10.88 1.09
CA GLY A 76 5.93 9.85 0.25
C GLY A 76 6.86 9.16 -0.75
N ALA A 77 8.19 9.29 -0.60
CA ALA A 77 9.17 8.62 -1.47
C ALA A 77 8.92 7.09 -1.61
N TRP A 78 8.43 6.46 -0.54
CA TRP A 78 8.12 5.02 -0.50
C TRP A 78 6.74 4.65 -1.04
N ARG A 79 5.83 5.62 -1.24
CA ARG A 79 4.42 5.38 -1.54
C ARG A 79 4.20 4.55 -2.81
N GLY A 80 4.97 4.82 -3.87
CA GLY A 80 4.94 4.02 -5.09
C GLY A 80 5.43 2.59 -4.88
N ALA A 81 6.46 2.39 -4.04
CA ALA A 81 6.97 1.06 -3.73
C ALA A 81 5.97 0.27 -2.88
N GLU A 82 5.30 0.91 -1.92
CA GLU A 82 4.24 0.31 -1.10
C GLU A 82 3.06 -0.13 -1.94
N ALA A 83 2.55 0.74 -2.83
CA ALA A 83 1.41 0.44 -3.69
C ALA A 83 1.62 -0.87 -4.45
N TYR A 84 2.74 -0.98 -5.19
CA TYR A 84 3.07 -2.18 -5.95
C TYR A 84 3.46 -3.36 -5.06
N HIS A 85 4.02 -3.12 -3.87
CA HIS A 85 4.27 -4.17 -2.90
C HIS A 85 2.96 -4.83 -2.46
N PHE A 86 1.98 -4.05 -2.03
CA PHE A 86 0.69 -4.56 -1.57
C PHE A 86 -0.13 -5.17 -2.72
N LEU A 87 -0.04 -4.63 -3.93
CA LEU A 87 -0.70 -5.19 -5.11
C LEU A 87 -0.20 -6.62 -5.37
N MET A 88 1.13 -6.78 -5.39
CA MET A 88 1.75 -8.09 -5.58
C MET A 88 1.48 -9.04 -4.42
N LEU A 89 1.44 -8.53 -3.18
CA LEU A 89 1.18 -9.33 -1.99
C LEU A 89 -0.26 -9.87 -2.00
N ALA A 90 -1.25 -9.03 -2.29
CA ALA A 90 -2.65 -9.42 -2.38
C ALA A 90 -2.87 -10.46 -3.48
N GLN A 91 -2.28 -10.25 -4.67
CA GLN A 91 -2.34 -11.23 -5.75
C GLN A 91 -1.72 -12.57 -5.34
N ARG A 92 -0.54 -12.56 -4.70
CA ARG A 92 0.10 -13.79 -4.21
C ARG A 92 -0.79 -14.53 -3.21
N GLN A 93 -1.30 -13.83 -2.19
CA GLN A 93 -2.17 -14.40 -1.17
C GLN A 93 -3.42 -15.02 -1.81
N LEU A 94 -4.00 -14.35 -2.81
CA LEU A 94 -5.14 -14.87 -3.56
C LEU A 94 -4.80 -16.19 -4.28
N TYR A 95 -3.69 -16.24 -5.00
CA TYR A 95 -3.25 -17.47 -5.69
C TYR A 95 -2.86 -18.61 -4.74
N GLU A 96 -2.35 -18.28 -3.56
CA GLU A 96 -2.00 -19.24 -2.50
C GLU A 96 -3.22 -19.68 -1.66
N GLY A 97 -4.43 -19.18 -1.96
CA GLY A 97 -5.65 -19.54 -1.24
C GLY A 97 -5.86 -18.84 0.11
N HIS A 98 -5.02 -17.85 0.43
CA HIS A 98 -5.08 -17.06 1.67
C HIS A 98 -6.07 -15.90 1.49
N PHE A 99 -7.35 -16.24 1.31
CA PHE A 99 -8.36 -15.30 0.82
C PHE A 99 -8.66 -14.15 1.78
N VAL A 100 -8.72 -14.41 3.08
CA VAL A 100 -8.99 -13.36 4.07
C VAL A 100 -7.85 -12.35 4.09
N GLU A 101 -6.60 -12.81 4.10
CA GLU A 101 -5.42 -11.96 4.01
C GLU A 101 -5.41 -11.15 2.70
N ALA A 102 -5.75 -11.79 1.58
CA ALA A 102 -5.85 -11.12 0.28
C ALA A 102 -6.87 -9.97 0.32
N VAL A 103 -8.02 -10.17 0.96
CA VAL A 103 -9.02 -9.11 1.16
C VAL A 103 -8.40 -7.95 1.93
N MET A 104 -7.72 -8.21 3.04
CA MET A 104 -7.17 -7.14 3.89
C MET A 104 -6.09 -6.34 3.17
N THR A 105 -5.18 -7.04 2.49
CA THR A 105 -4.14 -6.43 1.67
C THR A 105 -4.75 -5.64 0.51
N SER A 106 -5.79 -6.16 -0.14
CA SER A 106 -6.45 -5.44 -1.24
C SER A 106 -7.17 -4.17 -0.76
N LEU A 107 -7.73 -4.17 0.45
CA LEU A 107 -8.39 -2.98 1.02
C LEU A 107 -7.42 -1.85 1.33
N SER A 108 -6.15 -2.16 1.67
CA SER A 108 -5.13 -1.13 1.87
C SER A 108 -4.79 -0.40 0.55
N LEU A 109 -4.99 -1.05 -0.60
CA LEU A 109 -4.74 -0.46 -1.92
C LEU A 109 -5.60 0.75 -2.23
N LYS A 110 -6.76 0.91 -1.57
CA LYS A 110 -7.58 2.14 -1.66
C LYS A 110 -6.82 3.40 -1.30
N ALA A 111 -5.78 3.29 -0.47
CA ALA A 111 -4.91 4.40 -0.15
C ALA A 111 -3.97 4.79 -1.29
N TYR A 112 -3.99 4.11 -2.45
CA TYR A 112 -3.07 4.28 -3.57
C TYR A 112 -3.80 4.38 -4.93
N GLU A 113 -5.05 4.87 -4.92
CA GLU A 113 -5.87 5.11 -6.13
C GLU A 113 -5.24 6.12 -7.11
N ASP A 114 -4.30 6.95 -6.63
CA ASP A 114 -3.48 7.87 -7.41
C ASP A 114 -2.34 7.17 -8.19
N ILE A 115 -1.96 5.95 -7.81
CA ILE A 115 -0.80 5.23 -8.35
C ILE A 115 -1.23 3.98 -9.13
N ILE A 116 -2.20 3.24 -8.60
CA ILE A 116 -2.75 2.03 -9.22
C ILE A 116 -4.15 2.35 -9.75
N PRO A 117 -4.50 1.94 -10.99
CA PRO A 117 -5.83 2.18 -11.53
C PRO A 117 -6.94 1.69 -10.58
N ILE A 118 -7.93 2.55 -10.35
CA ILE A 118 -9.07 2.27 -9.47
C ILE A 118 -9.74 0.95 -9.85
N GLU A 119 -9.92 0.69 -11.15
CA GLU A 119 -10.44 -0.59 -11.67
C GLU A 119 -9.71 -1.81 -11.10
N GLU A 120 -8.38 -1.81 -11.17
CA GLU A 120 -7.54 -2.93 -10.77
C GLU A 120 -7.65 -3.18 -9.26
N ILE A 121 -7.65 -2.10 -8.47
CA ILE A 121 -7.85 -2.14 -7.02
C ILE A 121 -9.18 -2.80 -6.69
N TYR A 122 -10.27 -2.29 -7.27
CA TYR A 122 -11.61 -2.72 -6.91
C TYR A 122 -11.99 -4.08 -7.49
N CYS A 123 -11.47 -4.46 -8.66
CA CYS A 123 -11.56 -5.83 -9.17
C CYS A 123 -10.84 -6.82 -8.24
N LEU A 124 -9.65 -6.48 -7.74
CA LEU A 124 -8.91 -7.33 -6.82
C LEU A 124 -9.64 -7.47 -5.47
N ILE A 125 -10.20 -6.38 -4.94
CA ILE A 125 -11.03 -6.40 -3.72
C ILE A 125 -12.26 -7.30 -3.94
N ALA A 126 -12.98 -7.13 -5.04
CA ALA A 126 -14.17 -7.94 -5.36
C ALA A 126 -13.82 -9.42 -5.46
N LEU A 127 -12.77 -9.76 -6.22
CA LEU A 127 -12.33 -11.14 -6.41
C LEU A 127 -11.88 -11.79 -5.10
N ALA A 128 -11.05 -11.12 -4.31
CA ALA A 128 -10.62 -11.64 -3.02
C ALA A 128 -11.79 -11.81 -2.05
N SER A 129 -12.72 -10.86 -2.02
CA SER A 129 -13.88 -10.87 -1.11
C SER A 129 -14.86 -11.98 -1.44
N ILE A 130 -15.11 -12.25 -2.74
CA ILE A 130 -15.93 -13.38 -3.18
C ILE A 130 -15.32 -14.71 -2.74
N ASN A 131 -14.02 -14.91 -2.96
CA ASN A 131 -13.33 -16.13 -2.55
C ASN A 131 -13.32 -16.33 -1.03
N ALA A 132 -13.24 -15.24 -0.27
CA ALA A 132 -13.35 -15.24 1.19
C ALA A 132 -14.79 -15.36 1.72
N LYS A 133 -15.82 -15.33 0.85
CA LYS A 133 -17.25 -15.27 1.21
C LYS A 133 -17.64 -14.04 2.04
N ILE A 134 -16.94 -12.92 1.84
CA ILE A 134 -17.18 -11.62 2.47
C ILE A 134 -17.99 -10.76 1.49
N PHE A 135 -19.25 -11.16 1.25
CA PHE A 135 -20.06 -10.64 0.15
C PHE A 135 -20.52 -9.18 0.33
N GLY A 136 -20.61 -8.67 1.56
CA GLY A 136 -20.91 -7.26 1.82
C GLY A 136 -19.76 -6.35 1.39
N THR A 137 -18.52 -6.78 1.61
CA THR A 137 -17.33 -6.07 1.07
C THR A 137 -17.24 -6.20 -0.44
N ALA A 138 -17.52 -7.38 -1.01
CA ALA A 138 -17.56 -7.58 -2.46
C ALA A 138 -18.58 -6.64 -3.13
N SER A 139 -19.80 -6.55 -2.59
CA SER A 139 -20.87 -5.70 -3.13
C SER A 139 -20.49 -4.22 -3.15
N LYS A 140 -19.83 -3.73 -2.09
CA LYS A 140 -19.28 -2.36 -2.07
C LYS A 140 -18.23 -2.12 -3.14
N ALA A 141 -17.45 -3.14 -3.50
CA ALA A 141 -16.48 -3.02 -4.58
C ALA A 141 -17.16 -2.94 -5.96
N PHE A 142 -18.19 -3.75 -6.21
CA PHE A 142 -19.01 -3.66 -7.44
C PHE A 142 -19.69 -2.29 -7.58
N MET A 143 -20.33 -1.79 -6.52
CA MET A 143 -20.93 -0.45 -6.52
C MET A 143 -19.91 0.64 -6.89
N LYS A 144 -18.66 0.50 -6.46
CA LYS A 144 -17.60 1.43 -6.86
C LYS A 144 -17.25 1.28 -8.34
N LEU A 145 -17.09 0.06 -8.86
CA LEU A 145 -16.78 -0.19 -10.27
C LEU A 145 -17.88 0.36 -11.20
N GLU A 146 -19.14 0.18 -10.82
CA GLU A 146 -20.32 0.69 -11.56
C GLU A 146 -20.42 2.22 -11.56
N SER A 147 -19.84 2.89 -10.55
CA SER A 147 -19.87 4.36 -10.41
C SER A 147 -18.66 5.08 -11.01
N ILE A 148 -17.75 4.37 -11.71
CA ILE A 148 -16.61 4.99 -12.38
C ILE A 148 -17.08 5.72 -13.64
N GLU A 149 -17.18 7.04 -13.58
CA GLU A 149 -17.67 7.90 -14.68
C GLU A 149 -16.79 7.88 -15.93
N THR A 150 -15.50 7.55 -15.78
CA THR A 150 -14.57 7.45 -16.93
C THR A 150 -14.82 6.22 -17.79
N PHE A 151 -15.64 5.27 -17.33
CA PHE A 151 -16.00 4.08 -18.09
C PHE A 151 -17.18 4.33 -19.02
N ALA A 152 -17.10 3.70 -20.20
CA ALA A 152 -18.26 3.61 -21.09
C ALA A 152 -19.44 2.94 -20.38
N GLU A 153 -20.66 3.35 -20.72
CA GLU A 153 -21.89 2.81 -20.15
C GLU A 153 -21.96 1.27 -20.26
N SER A 154 -21.60 0.72 -21.42
CA SER A 154 -21.52 -0.73 -21.65
C SER A 154 -20.59 -1.49 -20.70
N VAL A 155 -19.51 -0.87 -20.21
CA VAL A 155 -18.59 -1.49 -19.23
C VAL A 155 -19.20 -1.45 -17.83
N ARG A 156 -19.87 -0.34 -17.48
CA ARG A 156 -20.60 -0.22 -16.21
C ARG A 156 -21.74 -1.22 -16.13
N GLU A 157 -22.45 -1.44 -17.24
CA GLU A 157 -23.50 -2.46 -17.37
C GLU A 157 -22.94 -3.89 -17.18
N GLN A 158 -21.77 -4.21 -17.74
CA GLN A 158 -21.13 -5.52 -17.51
C GLN A 158 -20.82 -5.78 -16.04
N TYR A 159 -20.34 -4.76 -15.31
CA TYR A 159 -20.13 -4.90 -13.86
C TYR A 159 -21.43 -5.08 -13.09
N ALA A 160 -22.49 -4.34 -13.44
CA ALA A 160 -23.81 -4.47 -12.83
C ALA A 160 -24.43 -5.86 -13.08
N GLU A 161 -24.29 -6.39 -14.32
CA GLU A 161 -24.75 -7.73 -14.65
C GLU A 161 -23.98 -8.80 -13.86
N LEU A 162 -22.65 -8.68 -13.79
CA LEU A 162 -21.83 -9.60 -13.00
C LEU A 162 -22.18 -9.55 -11.51
N ALA A 163 -22.42 -8.36 -10.96
CA ALA A 163 -22.88 -8.19 -9.59
C ALA A 163 -24.22 -8.91 -9.36
N MET A 164 -25.18 -8.76 -10.29
CA MET A 164 -26.48 -9.42 -10.20
C MET A 164 -26.34 -10.95 -10.22
N GLN A 165 -25.50 -11.51 -11.10
CA GLN A 165 -25.25 -12.95 -11.18
C GLN A 165 -24.66 -13.50 -9.87
N VAL A 166 -23.75 -12.76 -9.24
CA VAL A 166 -23.14 -13.16 -7.97
C VAL A 166 -24.14 -13.05 -6.81
N PHE A 167 -24.76 -11.88 -6.64
CA PHE A 167 -25.51 -11.54 -5.43
C PHE A 167 -26.96 -12.06 -5.40
N THR A 168 -27.50 -12.52 -6.53
CA THR A 168 -28.78 -13.26 -6.55
C THR A 168 -28.70 -14.53 -5.71
N ASN A 169 -27.56 -15.24 -5.76
CA ASN A 169 -27.33 -16.48 -5.01
C ASN A 169 -26.57 -16.26 -3.69
N HIS A 170 -25.90 -15.11 -3.54
CA HIS A 170 -25.05 -14.81 -2.40
C HIS A 170 -25.43 -13.45 -1.81
N PRO A 171 -26.22 -13.39 -0.72
CA PRO A 171 -26.66 -12.11 -0.18
C PRO A 171 -25.45 -11.27 0.26
N PRO A 172 -25.43 -9.94 0.01
CA PRO A 172 -24.30 -9.06 0.29
C PRO A 172 -24.18 -8.74 1.79
N LYS A 173 -23.88 -9.77 2.59
CA LYS A 173 -23.71 -9.70 4.04
C LYS A 173 -22.39 -10.33 4.43
N ASP A 174 -21.67 -9.64 5.30
CA ASP A 174 -20.41 -10.15 5.86
C ASP A 174 -20.69 -11.09 7.06
N PRO A 175 -19.87 -12.14 7.29
CA PRO A 175 -20.01 -13.03 8.45
C PRO A 175 -19.97 -12.30 9.80
N ARG A 176 -20.77 -12.76 10.78
CA ARG A 176 -20.74 -12.25 12.15
C ARG A 176 -19.49 -12.75 12.87
N GLY A 177 -18.85 -11.89 13.67
CA GLY A 177 -17.70 -12.26 14.51
C GLY A 177 -16.34 -11.75 14.02
N VAL A 178 -16.31 -10.95 12.95
CA VAL A 178 -15.05 -10.44 12.39
C VAL A 178 -14.79 -8.98 12.76
N PHE A 179 -15.27 -8.55 13.92
CA PHE A 179 -15.07 -7.19 14.41
C PHE A 179 -14.15 -7.20 15.63
N ILE A 180 -13.24 -6.24 15.68
CA ILE A 180 -12.42 -5.92 16.85
C ILE A 180 -12.82 -4.54 17.38
N SER A 181 -12.39 -4.20 18.59
CA SER A 181 -12.59 -2.86 19.17
C SER A 181 -11.42 -1.93 18.82
N CYS A 182 -11.74 -0.69 18.46
CA CYS A 182 -10.73 0.34 18.26
C CYS A 182 -10.06 0.68 19.60
N HIS A 183 -8.73 0.77 19.63
CA HIS A 183 -7.99 1.17 20.84
C HIS A 183 -8.21 2.64 21.24
N THR A 184 -8.61 3.48 20.30
CA THR A 184 -8.80 4.92 20.52
C THR A 184 -10.24 5.27 20.93
N CYS A 185 -11.25 4.72 20.23
CA CYS A 185 -12.64 5.10 20.44
C CYS A 185 -13.59 3.92 20.78
N SER A 186 -13.06 2.71 20.91
CA SER A 186 -13.82 1.48 21.23
C SER A 186 -14.91 1.08 20.22
N SER A 187 -15.09 1.82 19.12
CA SER A 187 -16.04 1.45 18.06
C SER A 187 -15.65 0.12 17.43
N PRO A 188 -16.63 -0.72 17.04
CA PRO A 188 -16.36 -1.96 16.33
C PRO A 188 -15.83 -1.63 14.93
N LEU A 189 -14.66 -2.17 14.60
CA LEU A 189 -14.12 -2.17 13.24
C LEU A 189 -13.96 -3.61 12.75
N PRO A 190 -14.22 -3.89 11.46
CA PRO A 190 -13.85 -5.18 10.93
C PRO A 190 -12.36 -5.46 11.21
N SER A 191 -12.00 -6.68 11.58
CA SER A 191 -10.62 -7.07 11.87
C SER A 191 -9.71 -6.86 10.65
N TRP A 192 -10.32 -6.78 9.47
CA TRP A 192 -9.67 -6.46 8.21
C TRP A 192 -9.56 -4.99 7.85
N SER A 193 -10.22 -4.11 8.61
CA SER A 193 -10.20 -2.68 8.33
C SER A 193 -8.91 -2.05 8.84
N GLY A 194 -8.15 -1.43 7.94
CA GLY A 194 -7.00 -0.58 8.29
C GLY A 194 -7.40 0.82 8.80
N VAL A 195 -8.70 1.14 8.83
CA VAL A 195 -9.22 2.45 9.27
C VAL A 195 -10.40 2.24 10.20
N CYS A 196 -10.41 2.93 11.34
CA CYS A 196 -11.54 2.93 12.25
C CYS A 196 -12.70 3.77 11.68
N PRO A 197 -13.95 3.25 11.61
CA PRO A 197 -15.09 4.03 11.14
C PRO A 197 -15.59 5.09 12.14
N GLY A 198 -15.22 4.98 13.42
CA GLY A 198 -15.67 5.90 14.47
C GLY A 198 -14.80 7.13 14.64
N CYS A 199 -13.47 6.96 14.66
CA CYS A 199 -12.51 8.03 14.88
C CYS A 199 -11.50 8.22 13.75
N GLU A 200 -11.69 7.52 12.62
CA GLU A 200 -10.84 7.61 11.42
C GLU A 200 -9.36 7.27 11.62
N SER A 201 -8.98 6.74 12.79
CA SER A 201 -7.62 6.31 13.06
C SER A 201 -7.19 5.24 12.07
N ARG A 202 -6.01 5.46 11.46
CA ARG A 202 -5.39 4.56 10.49
C ARG A 202 -4.34 3.70 11.17
N TYR A 203 -4.40 2.40 10.94
CA TYR A 203 -3.42 1.46 11.44
C TYR A 203 -2.41 1.14 10.33
N PRO A 204 -1.09 1.24 10.59
CA PRO A 204 -0.08 0.83 9.63
C PRO A 204 -0.28 -0.62 9.20
N VAL A 205 0.02 -0.90 7.94
CA VAL A 205 -0.19 -2.22 7.35
C VAL A 205 1.10 -3.02 7.42
N CYS A 206 1.03 -4.26 7.91
CA CYS A 206 2.17 -5.16 7.97
C CYS A 206 2.71 -5.43 6.55
N ILE A 207 3.96 -5.07 6.27
CA ILE A 207 4.59 -5.29 4.95
C ILE A 207 4.89 -6.76 4.62
N VAL A 208 4.53 -7.70 5.49
CA VAL A 208 4.68 -9.14 5.24
C VAL A 208 3.33 -9.78 4.95
N SER A 209 2.32 -9.50 5.80
CA SER A 209 1.02 -10.17 5.76
C SER A 209 -0.12 -9.29 5.26
N GLY A 210 0.08 -7.98 5.13
CA GLY A 210 -0.96 -7.03 4.76
C GLY A 210 -2.02 -6.79 5.84
N ARG A 211 -1.83 -7.34 7.04
CA ARG A 211 -2.73 -7.15 8.18
C ARG A 211 -2.47 -5.79 8.85
N PRO A 212 -3.51 -5.06 9.30
CA PRO A 212 -3.32 -3.86 10.08
C PRO A 212 -2.65 -4.17 11.42
N LEU A 213 -1.66 -3.36 11.79
CA LEU A 213 -0.93 -3.45 13.03
C LEU A 213 -1.64 -2.62 14.09
N MET A 214 -2.49 -3.29 14.87
CA MET A 214 -3.30 -2.63 15.92
C MET A 214 -2.45 -2.13 17.09
N ASN A 215 -1.31 -2.79 17.36
CA ASN A 215 -0.34 -2.36 18.36
C ASN A 215 1.03 -2.12 17.71
N LEU A 216 1.43 -0.84 17.64
CA LEU A 216 2.70 -0.43 17.04
C LEU A 216 3.89 -0.56 17.99
N THR A 217 3.68 -0.55 19.31
CA THR A 217 4.79 -0.66 20.27
C THR A 217 5.42 -2.05 20.25
N SER A 218 4.64 -3.06 19.85
CA SER A 218 5.10 -4.44 19.64
C SER A 218 5.36 -4.77 18.17
N ALA A 219 5.42 -3.79 17.27
CA ALA A 219 5.75 -4.01 15.87
C ALA A 219 7.27 -3.92 15.64
N TRP A 220 7.77 -4.75 14.72
CA TRP A 220 9.10 -4.57 14.15
C TRP A 220 9.04 -3.45 13.12
N THR A 221 10.07 -2.59 13.07
CA THR A 221 10.16 -1.50 12.10
C THR A 221 11.51 -1.53 11.39
N CYS A 222 11.48 -1.51 10.06
CA CYS A 222 12.67 -1.50 9.23
C CYS A 222 13.48 -0.23 9.46
N LYS A 223 14.78 -0.35 9.75
CA LYS A 223 15.65 0.83 9.93
C LYS A 223 15.84 1.65 8.66
N SER A 224 15.75 1.02 7.48
CA SER A 224 16.01 1.66 6.18
C SER A 224 14.79 2.34 5.58
N CYS A 225 13.60 1.70 5.58
CA CYS A 225 12.40 2.29 4.98
C CYS A 225 11.35 2.76 5.99
N LYS A 226 11.54 2.47 7.29
CA LYS A 226 10.62 2.81 8.40
C LYS A 226 9.25 2.13 8.35
N HIS A 227 9.06 1.14 7.48
CA HIS A 227 7.85 0.32 7.45
C HIS A 227 7.86 -0.79 8.48
N SER A 228 6.68 -1.15 8.94
CA SER A 228 6.49 -2.07 10.05
C SER A 228 5.93 -3.43 9.62
N ALA A 229 6.25 -4.43 10.43
CA ALA A 229 5.68 -5.77 10.35
C ALA A 229 5.49 -6.33 11.77
N SER A 230 4.66 -7.35 11.92
CA SER A 230 4.62 -8.09 13.19
C SER A 230 5.93 -8.89 13.37
N TYR A 231 6.37 -9.09 14.61
CA TYR A 231 7.57 -9.89 14.89
C TYR A 231 7.44 -11.34 14.40
N SER A 232 6.24 -11.93 14.52
CA SER A 232 5.98 -13.28 14.01
C SER A 232 6.14 -13.37 12.49
N ASP A 233 5.66 -12.37 11.76
CA ASP A 233 5.71 -12.39 10.30
C ASP A 233 7.13 -12.08 9.77
N ILE A 234 7.84 -11.13 10.38
CA ILE A 234 9.19 -10.75 9.92
C ILE A 234 10.25 -11.76 10.35
N GLY A 235 10.05 -12.51 11.46
CA GLY A 235 11.03 -13.45 12.00
C GLY A 235 11.43 -14.57 11.02
N VAL A 236 10.56 -14.90 10.07
CA VAL A 236 10.81 -15.89 8.99
C VAL A 236 11.45 -15.29 7.75
N LYS A 237 11.72 -13.97 7.73
CA LYS A 237 12.33 -13.26 6.60
C LYS A 237 13.76 -12.84 6.94
N GLN A 238 14.66 -13.02 5.98
CA GLN A 238 16.05 -12.53 6.09
C GLN A 238 16.17 -11.05 5.75
N HIS A 239 15.29 -10.56 4.87
CA HIS A 239 15.32 -9.21 4.32
C HIS A 239 13.95 -8.56 4.41
N CYS A 240 13.92 -7.23 4.53
CA CYS A 240 12.71 -6.43 4.47
C CYS A 240 11.98 -6.68 3.14
N PRO A 241 10.70 -7.14 3.14
CA PRO A 241 9.97 -7.42 1.91
C PRO A 241 9.71 -6.19 1.02
N LEU A 242 9.78 -4.99 1.59
CA LEU A 242 9.59 -3.74 0.86
C LEU A 242 10.90 -3.27 0.23
N CYS A 243 11.91 -2.94 1.04
CA CYS A 243 13.13 -2.29 0.59
C CYS A 243 14.33 -3.22 0.39
N HIS A 244 14.21 -4.50 0.76
CA HIS A 244 15.26 -5.53 0.62
C HIS A 244 16.52 -5.32 1.50
N SER A 245 16.51 -4.39 2.45
CA SER A 245 17.55 -4.30 3.49
C SER A 245 17.55 -5.54 4.39
N SER A 246 18.62 -5.80 5.13
CA SER A 246 18.62 -6.85 6.17
C SER A 246 17.45 -6.61 7.14
N ALA A 247 16.67 -7.67 7.40
CA ALA A 247 15.64 -7.65 8.44
C ALA A 247 16.20 -8.02 9.82
N ARG A 248 17.33 -8.74 9.82
CA ARG A 248 18.06 -9.09 11.04
C ARG A 248 18.93 -7.90 11.47
N LEU A 249 18.79 -7.54 12.73
CA LEU A 249 19.73 -6.72 13.47
C LEU A 249 20.73 -7.62 14.18
#